data_AF-A0A8J8EKL7-F1
#
_entry.id   AF-A0A8J8EKL7-F1
#
_cell.length_a   1.000
_cell.length_b   1.000
_cell.length_c   1.000
_cell.angle_alpha   90.00
_cell.angle_beta   90.00
_cell.angle_gamma   90.00
#
_symmetry.space_group_name_H-M   'P 1'
#
loop_
_entity.id
_entity.type
_entity.pdbx_description
1 polymer ?
#
loop_
_entity_poly.entity_id
_entity_poly.type
_entity_poly.pdbx_seq_one_letter_code
_entity_poly.pdbx_strand_id
1 'polypeptide(L)' 'CWGHIHERMHDEKKTAEDYVRELLRIPKHIKILCIIGIGYPAEEKPEHRKEEIMWERVHLNKFGNRLK' A
#
# COMPACT_ATOMS: atom_id res chain seq x y z
N CYS A 1 -2.45 8.43 -5.04
CA CYS A 1 -2.48 7.03 -5.53
C CYS A 1 -1.22 6.32 -5.03
N TRP A 2 -1.27 5.00 -4.77
CA TRP A 2 -0.08 4.21 -4.44
C TRP A 2 0.09 3.04 -5.41
N GLY A 3 1.33 2.69 -5.72
CA GLY A 3 1.68 1.46 -6.42
C GLY A 3 2.38 0.51 -5.46
N HIS A 4 1.79 -0.64 -5.17
CA HIS A 4 2.42 -1.67 -4.34
C HIS A 4 3.53 -2.36 -5.14
N ILE A 5 4.76 -2.40 -4.60
CA ILE A 5 5.94 -2.99 -5.26
C ILE A 5 6.40 -4.27 -4.57
N HIS A 6 6.32 -4.34 -3.24
CA HIS A 6 6.79 -5.49 -2.47
C HIS A 6 6.12 -6.79 -2.93
N GLU A 7 6.94 -7.79 -3.25
CA GLU A 7 6.50 -9.13 -3.69
C GLU A 7 5.57 -9.11 -4.93
N ARG A 8 5.72 -8.10 -5.80
CA ARG A 8 5.02 -8.04 -7.08
C ARG A 8 5.92 -8.38 -8.24
N MET A 9 5.32 -8.92 -9.30
CA MET A 9 5.98 -9.18 -10.57
C MET A 9 5.78 -8.00 -11.51
N HIS A 10 6.84 -7.63 -12.23
CA HIS A 10 6.77 -6.72 -13.37
C HIS A 10 6.35 -7.49 -14.62
N ASP A 11 6.93 -8.68 -14.81
CA ASP A 11 6.64 -9.63 -15.88
C ASP A 11 6.93 -11.08 -15.41
N GLU A 12 6.91 -12.06 -16.31
CA GLU A 12 7.15 -13.48 -15.99
C GLU A 12 8.53 -13.78 -15.38
N LYS A 13 9.52 -12.92 -15.62
CA LYS A 13 10.94 -13.16 -15.29
C LYS A 13 11.48 -12.18 -14.26
N LYS A 14 10.84 -11.02 -14.08
CA LYS A 14 11.37 -9.92 -13.28
C LYS A 14 10.39 -9.42 -12.24
N THR A 15 10.88 -9.25 -11.02
CA THR A 15 10.10 -8.63 -9.94
C THR A 15 9.95 -7.12 -10.18
N ALA A 16 8.85 -6.53 -9.69
CA ALA A 16 8.66 -5.09 -9.68
C ALA A 16 9.76 -4.39 -8.86
N GLU A 17 10.19 -5.00 -7.75
CA GLU A 17 11.29 -4.50 -6.93
C GLU A 17 12.60 -4.40 -7.73
N ASP A 18 12.96 -5.46 -8.48
CA ASP A 18 14.18 -5.46 -9.29
C ASP A 18 14.10 -4.48 -10.46
N TYR A 19 12.95 -4.37 -11.11
CA TYR A 19 12.74 -3.38 -12.17
C TYR A 19 12.97 -1.95 -11.66
N VAL A 20 12.30 -1.57 -10.56
CA VAL A 20 12.44 -0.22 -9.99
C VAL A 20 13.85 0.02 -9.46
N ARG A 21 14.45 -1.00 -8.84
CA ARG A 21 15.82 -0.94 -8.33
C ARG A 21 16.81 -0.61 -9.44
N GLU A 22 16.74 -1.29 -10.57
CA GLU A 22 17.62 -1.05 -11.71
C GLU A 22 17.36 0.32 -12.33
N LEU A 23 16.09 0.67 -12.53
CA LEU A 23 15.67 1.94 -13.12
C LEU A 23 16.20 3.15 -12.34
N LEU A 24 16.09 3.10 -11.01
CA LEU A 24 16.46 4.20 -10.11
C LEU A 24 17.84 4.02 -9.47
N ARG A 25 18.56 2.95 -9.82
CA ARG A 25 19.88 2.60 -9.27
C ARG A 25 19.91 2.52 -7.75
N ILE A 26 18.87 1.93 -7.16
CA ILE A 26 18.75 1.79 -5.70
C ILE A 26 19.69 0.66 -5.22
N PRO A 27 20.47 0.87 -4.14
CA PRO A 27 21.32 -0.17 -3.56
C PRO A 27 20.54 -1.43 -3.15
N LYS A 28 21.16 -2.61 -3.34
CA LYS A 28 20.51 -3.92 -3.15
C LYS A 28 20.02 -4.18 -1.72
N HIS A 29 20.63 -3.55 -0.71
CA HIS A 29 20.26 -3.69 0.69
C HIS A 29 19.00 -2.87 1.06
N ILE A 30 18.54 -1.99 0.18
CA ILE A 30 17.32 -1.19 0.39
C ILE A 30 16.13 -1.95 -0.24
N LYS A 31 15.08 -2.12 0.57
CA LYS A 31 13.80 -2.70 0.14
C LYS A 31 12.86 -1.63 -0.37
N ILE A 32 12.15 -1.94 -1.45
CA ILE A 32 11.21 -1.03 -2.12
C ILE A 32 9.80 -1.56 -1.86
N LEU A 33 9.06 -0.87 -0.99
CA LEU A 33 7.74 -1.31 -0.56
C LEU A 33 6.63 -0.85 -1.51
N CYS A 34 6.64 0.44 -1.82
CA CYS A 34 5.65 1.06 -2.68
C CYS A 34 6.20 2.33 -3.34
N ILE A 35 5.47 2.83 -4.33
CA ILE A 35 5.68 4.15 -4.94
C ILE A 35 4.44 5.00 -4.65
N ILE A 36 4.63 6.23 -4.18
CA ILE A 36 3.55 7.17 -3.89
C ILE A 36 3.61 8.31 -4.91
N GLY A 37 2.56 8.42 -5.73
CA GLY A 37 2.41 9.54 -6.66
C GLY A 37 1.81 10.75 -5.96
N ILE A 38 2.49 11.89 -6.03
CA ILE A 38 2.06 13.18 -5.45
C ILE A 38 1.94 14.20 -6.58
N GLY A 39 0.84 14.94 -6.61
CA GLY A 39 0.56 15.95 -7.61
C GLY A 39 -0.79 16.62 -7.36
N TYR A 40 -1.20 17.49 -8.28
CA TYR A 40 -2.52 18.11 -8.22
C TYR A 40 -3.61 17.06 -8.44
N PRO A 41 -4.69 17.07 -7.64
CA PRO A 41 -5.78 16.11 -7.80
C PRO A 41 -6.51 16.36 -9.12
N ALA A 42 -6.72 15.31 -9.88
CA ALA A 42 -7.56 15.34 -11.09
C ALA A 42 -9.05 15.12 -10.77
N GLU A 43 -9.36 14.69 -9.54
CA GLU A 43 -10.71 14.37 -9.07
C GLU A 43 -10.88 14.83 -7.61
N GLU A 44 -12.09 15.25 -7.25
CA GLU A 44 -12.50 15.43 -5.86
C GLU A 44 -13.09 14.12 -5.33
N LYS A 45 -12.69 13.71 -4.13
CA LYS A 45 -13.22 12.52 -3.47
C LYS A 45 -14.13 12.94 -2.31
N PRO A 46 -15.29 12.28 -2.13
CA PRO A 46 -16.12 12.53 -0.97
C PRO A 46 -15.38 12.12 0.31
N GLU A 47 -15.75 12.76 1.41
CA GLU A 47 -15.30 12.37 2.75
C GLU A 47 -15.78 10.95 3.09
N HIS A 48 -14.95 10.21 3.85
CA HIS A 48 -15.35 8.90 4.35
C HIS A 48 -16.53 9.01 5.32
N ARG A 49 -17.54 8.16 5.12
CA ARG A 49 -18.73 8.14 5.97
C ARG A 49 -18.51 7.28 7.20
N LYS A 50 -19.24 7.55 8.28
CA LYS A 50 -19.14 6.77 9.54
C LYS A 50 -19.53 5.30 9.36
N GLU A 51 -20.42 5.01 8.42
CA GLU A 51 -20.88 3.67 8.11
C GLU A 51 -19.79 2.82 7.43
N GLU A 52 -18.72 3.44 6.90
CA GLU A 52 -17.56 2.74 6.33
C GLU A 52 -16.59 2.24 7.42
N ILE A 53 -16.80 2.62 8.68
CA ILE A 53 -15.96 2.16 9.79
C ILE A 53 -16.20 0.65 10.00
N MET A 54 -15.13 -0.11 9.84
CA MET A 54 -15.11 -1.57 10.02
C MET A 54 -15.02 -1.96 11.49
N TRP A 55 -16.11 -1.78 12.24
CA TRP A 55 -16.20 -2.06 13.68
C TRP A 55 -15.85 -3.51 14.04
N GLU A 56 -16.03 -4.46 13.12
CA GLU A 56 -15.66 -5.85 13.27
C GLU A 56 -14.14 -6.07 13.41
N ARG A 57 -13.32 -5.08 13.04
CA ARG A 57 -11.87 -5.06 13.22
C ARG A 57 -11.43 -4.43 14.55
N VAL A 58 -12.37 -3.93 15.35
CA VAL A 58 -12.09 -3.29 16.64
C VAL A 58 -12.16 -4.33 17.75
N HIS A 59 -11.03 -4.54 18.43
CA HIS A 59 -10.90 -5.50 19.53
C HIS A 59 -10.58 -4.78 20.83
N LEU A 60 -11.29 -5.14 21.91
CA LEU A 60 -11.08 -4.61 23.24
C LEU A 60 -10.14 -5.52 24.04
N ASN A 61 -9.03 -4.96 24.55
CA ASN A 61 -8.00 -5.63 25.36
C ASN A 61 -7.21 -6.76 24.69
N LYS A 62 -7.88 -7.68 23.98
CA LYS A 62 -7.29 -8.87 23.37
C LYS A 62 -7.81 -9.05 21.95
N PHE A 63 -6.93 -9.49 21.05
CA PHE A 63 -7.33 -9.86 19.70
C PHE A 63 -8.44 -10.91 19.73
N GLY A 64 -9.45 -10.74 18.89
CA GLY A 64 -10.66 -11.56 18.88
C GLY A 64 -11.78 -11.12 19.83
N ASN A 65 -11.47 -10.36 20.89
CA ASN A 65 -12.51 -9.85 21.80
C ASN A 65 -13.14 -8.57 21.23
N ARG A 66 -14.20 -8.71 20.43
CA ARG A 66 -14.79 -7.58 19.69
C ARG A 66 -15.50 -6.61 20.64
N LEU A 67 -15.38 -5.32 20.33
CA LEU A 67 -16.07 -4.25 21.09
C LEU A 67 -17.60 -4.27 20.87
N LYS A 68 -18.05 -4.93 19.79
CA LYS A 68 -19.45 -5.21 19.44
C LYS A 68 -19.56 -6.58 18.76
#